data_AF-A0A0H4LHI9-F1
#
_entry.id   AF-A0A0H4LHI9-F1
#
_cell.length_a   1.000
_cell.length_b   1.000
_cell.length_c   1.000
_cell.angle_alpha   90.00
_cell.angle_beta   90.00
_cell.angle_gamma   90.00
#
_symmetry.space_group_name_H-M   'P 1'
#
loop_
_entity.id
_entity.type
_entity.pdbx_description
1 polymer ?
#
loop_
_entity_poly.entity_id
_entity_poly.type
_entity_poly.pdbx_seq_one_letter_code
_entity_poly.pdbx_strand_id
1 'polypeptide(L)' 'CSKEWKVIHMSEQEEDLIYRMYKLVGNKWNLIAGRIPGRKAEEIERFWIMRHAHAFSVTTNQTKAKHS' A
#
# COMPACT_ATOMS: atom_id res chain seq x y z
N CYS A 1 -27.41 -10.64 -3.16
CA CYS A 1 -26.46 -10.29 -2.09
C CYS A 1 -25.17 -9.84 -2.76
N SER A 2 -25.17 -8.61 -3.28
CA SER A 2 -24.12 -8.10 -4.15
C SER A 2 -22.95 -7.65 -3.29
N LYS A 3 -21.95 -8.51 -3.10
CA LYS A 3 -20.63 -8.07 -2.65
C LYS A 3 -20.02 -7.35 -3.85
N GLU A 4 -20.32 -6.06 -3.93
CA GLU A 4 -19.69 -5.11 -4.84
C GLU A 4 -18.19 -5.16 -4.55
N TRP A 5 -17.46 -5.96 -5.34
CA TRP A 5 -16.01 -5.96 -5.31
C TRP A 5 -15.57 -4.58 -5.76
N LYS A 6 -15.27 -3.71 -4.80
CA LYS A 6 -14.83 -2.35 -5.08
C LYS A 6 -13.46 -2.44 -5.75
N VAL A 7 -13.47 -2.33 -7.07
CA VAL A 7 -12.25 -2.13 -7.86
C VAL A 7 -11.61 -0.86 -7.33
N ILE A 8 -10.43 -0.99 -6.74
CA ILE A 8 -9.69 0.17 -6.22
C ILE A 8 -9.07 0.87 -7.43
N HIS A 9 -9.77 1.89 -7.92
CA HIS A 9 -9.22 2.82 -8.90
C HIS A 9 -8.30 3.80 -8.18
N MET A 10 -7.01 3.77 -8.51
CA MET A 10 -6.06 4.83 -8.16
C MET A 10 -5.80 5.68 -9.40
N SER A 11 -5.67 6.98 -9.22
CA SER A 11 -5.13 7.87 -10.24
C SER A 11 -3.61 7.67 -10.37
N GLU A 12 -3.05 8.04 -11.53
CA GLU A 12 -1.61 8.00 -11.78
C GLU A 12 -0.82 8.81 -10.73
N GLN A 13 -1.39 9.92 -10.25
CA GLN A 13 -0.81 10.76 -9.20
C GLN A 13 -0.75 10.02 -7.85
N GLU A 14 -1.82 9.30 -7.49
CA GLU A 14 -1.86 8.46 -6.29
C GLU A 14 -0.87 7.30 -6.43
N GLU A 15 -0.81 6.64 -7.59
CA GLU A 15 0.12 5.54 -7.86
C GLU A 15 1.59 5.98 -7.77
N ASP A 16 1.97 7.10 -8.38
CA ASP A 16 3.33 7.63 -8.31
C ASP A 16 3.70 8.02 -6.87
N LEU A 17 2.76 8.61 -6.13
CA LEU A 17 2.98 8.92 -4.71
C LEU A 17 3.16 7.66 -3.88
N ILE A 18 2.33 6.63 -4.09
CA ILE A 18 2.45 5.33 -3.43
C ILE A 18 3.82 4.71 -3.75
N TYR A 19 4.23 4.71 -5.02
CA TYR A 19 5.51 4.17 -5.46
C TYR A 19 6.71 4.90 -4.84
N ARG A 20 6.72 6.24 -4.87
CA ARG A 20 7.77 7.07 -4.25
C ARG A 20 7.83 6.85 -2.75
N MET A 21 6.69 6.86 -2.07
CA MET A 21 6.65 6.65 -0.62
C MET A 21 7.05 5.22 -0.26
N TYR A 22 6.61 4.21 -1.00
CA TYR A 22 7.00 2.82 -0.78
C TYR A 22 8.52 2.63 -0.93
N LYS A 23 9.14 3.28 -1.93
CA LYS A 23 10.62 3.30 -2.06
C LYS A 23 11.31 3.94 -0.84
N LEU A 24 10.70 4.96 -0.24
CA LEU A 24 11.29 5.71 0.88
C LEU A 24 11.07 5.06 2.25
N VAL A 25 9.85 4.60 2.53
CA VAL A 25 9.43 4.12 3.86
C VAL A 25 9.05 2.64 3.90
N GLY A 26 8.98 1.97 2.75
CA GLY A 26 8.59 0.57 2.61
C GLY A 26 7.08 0.34 2.75
N ASN A 27 6.72 -0.77 3.38
CA ASN A 27 5.35 -1.23 3.64
C ASN A 27 4.57 -0.39 4.69
N LYS A 28 4.95 0.87 4.92
CA LYS A 28 4.31 1.74 5.91
C LYS A 28 3.09 2.45 5.34
N TRP A 29 2.07 1.68 4.93
CA TRP A 29 0.86 2.18 4.28
C TRP A 29 0.12 3.26 5.07
N ASN A 30 0.11 3.20 6.41
CA ASN A 30 -0.48 4.24 7.25
C ASN A 30 0.16 5.63 7.04
N LEU A 31 1.48 5.68 6.81
CA LEU A 31 2.18 6.95 6.52
C LEU A 31 1.86 7.45 5.12
N ILE A 32 1.73 6.53 4.16
CA ILE A 32 1.42 6.86 2.75
C ILE A 32 -0.02 7.37 2.65
N ALA A 33 -0.97 6.70 3.30
CA ALA A 33 -2.38 7.10 3.37
C ALA A 33 -2.54 8.49 4.00
N GLY A 34 -1.73 8.83 5.01
CA GLY A 34 -1.72 10.18 5.58
C GLY A 34 -1.34 11.29 4.59
N ARG A 35 -0.73 10.95 3.45
CA ARG A 35 -0.41 11.89 2.36
C ARG A 35 -1.44 11.90 1.23
N ILE A 36 -2.36 10.93 1.19
CA ILE A 36 -3.39 10.82 0.17
C ILE A 36 -4.75 11.06 0.84
N PRO A 37 -5.25 12.31 0.84
CA PRO A 37 -6.51 12.63 1.48
C PRO A 37 -7.64 11.82 0.82
N GLY A 38 -8.41 11.09 1.63
CA GLY A 38 -9.53 10.26 1.15
C GLY A 38 -9.18 8.81 0.82
N ARG A 39 -7.92 8.37 0.98
CA ARG A 39 -7.54 6.95 0.84
C ARG A 39 -7.18 6.32 2.16
N LYS A 40 -7.62 5.08 2.35
CA LYS A 40 -7.25 4.27 3.50
C LYS A 40 -5.99 3.47 3.21
N ALA A 41 -5.16 3.26 4.24
CA ALA A 41 -3.95 2.44 4.14
C ALA A 41 -4.24 1.04 3.58
N GLU A 42 -5.37 0.44 3.99
CA GLU A 42 -5.84 -0.86 3.52
C GLU A 42 -6.16 -0.87 2.01
N GLU A 43 -6.67 0.23 1.47
CA GLU A 43 -6.99 0.35 0.05
C GLU A 43 -5.71 0.43 -0.79
N ILE A 44 -4.73 1.19 -0.31
CA ILE A 44 -3.41 1.33 -0.92
C ILE A 44 -2.67 -0.01 -0.90
N GLU A 45 -2.69 -0.70 0.24
CA GLU A 45 -2.10 -2.04 0.38
C GLU A 45 -2.75 -3.03 -0.60
N ARG A 46 -4.09 -3.06 -0.68
CA ARG A 46 -4.80 -3.93 -1.63
C ARG A 46 -4.51 -3.57 -3.07
N PHE A 47 -4.44 -2.29 -3.43
CA PHE A 47 -4.04 -1.85 -4.77
C PHE A 47 -2.62 -2.32 -5.09
N TRP A 48 -1.67 -2.15 -4.16
CA TRP A 48 -0.30 -2.57 -4.33
C TRP A 48 -0.19 -4.09 -4.51
N ILE A 49 -0.86 -4.87 -3.66
CA ILE A 49 -0.94 -6.34 -3.77
C ILE A 49 -1.61 -6.72 -5.10
N MET A 50 -2.73 -6.12 -5.48
CA MET A 50 -3.37 -6.45 -6.76
C MET A 50 -2.46 -6.14 -7.96
N ARG A 51 -1.69 -5.04 -7.91
CA ARG A 51 -0.79 -4.58 -8.97
C ARG A 51 0.55 -5.33 -9.01
N HIS A 52 1.07 -5.75 -7.84
CA HIS A 52 2.42 -6.29 -7.66
C HIS A 52 2.47 -7.72 -7.08
N ALA A 53 1.40 -8.30 -6.54
CA ALA A 53 1.41 -9.63 -5.91
C ALA A 53 1.49 -10.80 -6.89
N HIS A 54 1.30 -10.59 -8.19
CA HIS A 54 1.77 -11.59 -9.18
C HIS A 54 3.31 -11.73 -9.15
N ALA A 55 4.03 -10.76 -8.61
CA ALA A 55 5.49 -10.74 -8.55
C ALA A 55 6.09 -10.74 -7.13
N PHE A 56 5.32 -10.48 -6.07
CA PHE A 56 5.88 -10.17 -4.74
C PHE A 56 5.21 -10.93 -3.59
N SER A 57 5.42 -12.25 -3.56
CA SER A 57 5.23 -13.07 -2.37
C SER A 57 6.51 -13.14 -1.52
N VAL A 58 7.22 -12.02 -1.26
CA VAL A 58 8.47 -12.10 -0.48
C VAL A 58 8.70 -10.91 0.48
N THR A 59 8.89 -11.29 1.75
CA THR A 59 9.52 -10.59 2.90
C THR A 59 8.73 -9.54 3.67
N THR A 60 7.83 -10.03 4.52
CA THR A 60 7.71 -9.59 5.91
C THR A 60 9.03 -9.88 6.64
N ASN A 61 9.96 -8.92 6.63
CA ASN A 61 11.08 -8.84 7.57
C ASN A 61 11.31 -7.35 7.83
N GLN A 62 11.46 -6.94 9.10
CA GLN A 62 11.58 -5.57 9.63
C GLN A 62 10.21 -4.96 10.01
N THR A 63 9.68 -5.20 11.21
CA THR A 63 10.08 -4.46 12.43
C THR A 63 9.83 -5.27 13.72
N LYS A 64 10.74 -6.18 14.10
CA LYS A 64 10.99 -6.52 15.51
C LYS A 64 12.45 -6.95 15.70
N ALA A 65 13.34 -5.97 15.79
CA ALA A 65 14.63 -6.16 16.44
C ALA A 65 15.14 -4.79 16.95
N LYS A 66 15.22 -4.67 18.29
CA LYS A 66 16.24 -3.94 19.07
C LYS A 66 16.00 -2.45 19.46
N HIS A 67 15.32 -2.28 20.59
CA HIS A 67 15.62 -1.38 21.73
C HIS A 67 14.60 -1.78 22.82
N SER A 68 14.91 -2.26 24.03
CA SER A 68 16.13 -2.42 24.83
C SER A 68 15.95 -3.63 25.75
#